data_AF-A0A4P2VU09-F1
#
_entry.id   AF-A0A4P2VU09-F1
#
_cell.length_a   1.000
_cell.length_b   1.000
_cell.length_c   1.000
_cell.angle_alpha   90.00
_cell.angle_beta   90.00
_cell.angle_gamma   90.00
#
_symmetry.space_group_name_H-M   'P 1'
#
loop_
_entity.id
_entity.type
_entity.pdbx_description
1 polymer ?
#
loop_
_entity_poly.entity_id
_entity_poly.type
_entity_poly.pdbx_seq_one_letter_code
_entity_poly.pdbx_strand_id
1 'polypeptide(L)'
;MNSSTNPPSGQVPSPATKTFFTIKASPDGMSAHIPAKSHISPDVIHLNYEQICVYLQKLGYILKPTPEAFEEIKRAASSKPPQFSKDFLFLKGIPYTETKGATIRWLNPITMPKDLVRPNIPFAIIKQAAPASPAKSIFGQEFPMPPQKGEPKKIIVLTPDPAFTTNEKGELVCDKGGQVIVSPEGQLKFEPVYTIKNLRVDQMKKIEFPCSVIAKCDIIGSLDWVINGDFTCEQFWSATGIKVNGNAVALSGIQTNQAHDDTKAIIINGNLEANFIQSSCFIVEGNIKVEKAILASRITTNGNLECLGEPGKITGSEIFMKKGTLNVKKVGSEKEKPTYIKFFSETLSSTSKIETLSEGSRIQIQKTNIIIQNSQPWPSPTK
;
A
#
# COMPACT_ATOMS: atom_id res chain seq x y z
N MET A 1 -13.12 79.07 1.07
CA MET A 1 -14.48 79.48 0.67
C MET A 1 -15.07 78.38 -0.21
N ASN A 2 -16.24 77.88 0.20
CA ASN A 2 -17.29 77.19 -0.56
C ASN A 2 -16.93 75.83 -1.21
N SER A 3 -17.75 74.79 -1.14
CA SER A 3 -19.06 74.59 -0.53
C SER A 3 -19.38 73.10 -0.57
N SER A 4 -19.95 72.61 0.53
CA SER A 4 -20.62 71.32 0.69
C SER A 4 -21.80 71.16 -0.28
N THR A 5 -21.89 70.01 -0.96
CA THR A 5 -23.10 69.55 -1.65
C THR A 5 -23.52 68.19 -1.11
N ASN A 6 -24.59 68.20 -0.31
CA ASN A 6 -25.38 67.02 0.07
C ASN A 6 -26.05 66.40 -1.17
N PRO A 7 -26.23 65.06 -1.23
CA PRO A 7 -27.25 64.45 -2.07
C PRO A 7 -28.61 64.34 -1.33
N PRO A 8 -29.72 64.18 -2.07
CA PRO A 8 -31.06 64.57 -1.64
C PRO A 8 -31.76 63.50 -0.79
N SER A 9 -32.47 63.98 0.23
CA SER A 9 -33.56 63.28 0.89
C SER A 9 -34.74 63.09 -0.07
N GLY A 10 -35.06 61.84 -0.41
CA GLY A 10 -36.23 61.48 -1.22
C GLY A 10 -36.77 60.12 -0.79
N GLN A 11 -37.52 60.10 0.32
CA GLN A 11 -38.33 58.96 0.72
C GLN A 11 -39.52 58.80 -0.23
N VAL A 12 -39.59 57.66 -0.90
CA VAL A 12 -40.84 57.06 -1.40
C VAL A 12 -41.17 55.92 -0.42
N PRO A 13 -42.39 55.80 0.11
CA PRO A 13 -42.72 54.74 1.07
C PRO A 13 -42.80 53.40 0.33
N SER A 14 -41.72 52.61 0.46
CA SER A 14 -41.71 51.20 0.07
C SER A 14 -42.71 50.44 0.97
N PRO A 15 -43.55 49.54 0.43
CA PRO A 15 -44.53 48.81 1.23
C PRO A 15 -43.82 48.07 2.35
N ALA A 16 -44.33 48.20 3.58
CA ALA A 16 -43.73 47.65 4.78
C ALA A 16 -43.42 46.16 4.61
N THR A 17 -42.15 45.84 4.28
CA THR A 17 -41.66 44.48 4.21
C THR A 17 -41.79 43.89 5.61
N LYS A 18 -42.67 42.90 5.76
CA LYS A 18 -42.86 42.16 7.00
C LYS A 18 -41.51 41.64 7.49
N THR A 19 -41.00 42.21 8.58
CA THR A 19 -39.71 41.84 9.17
C THR A 19 -39.91 40.57 10.00
N PHE A 20 -39.31 39.46 9.56
CA PHE A 20 -39.44 38.17 10.26
C PHE A 20 -38.53 38.10 11.49
N PHE A 21 -37.34 38.70 11.43
CA PHE A 21 -36.39 38.80 12.53
C PHE A 21 -35.35 39.86 12.20
N THR A 22 -34.71 40.39 13.25
CA THR A 22 -33.61 41.35 13.12
C THR A 22 -32.28 40.62 13.03
N ILE A 23 -31.50 40.94 12.01
CA ILE A 23 -30.16 40.44 11.81
C ILE A 23 -29.17 41.62 11.81
N LYS A 24 -28.05 41.47 12.52
CA LYS A 24 -26.98 42.47 12.58
C LYS A 24 -25.70 41.90 12.02
N ALA A 25 -25.16 42.54 11.00
CA ALA A 25 -23.82 42.23 10.51
C ALA A 25 -22.76 42.72 11.48
N SER A 26 -21.68 41.96 11.63
CA SER A 26 -20.47 42.43 12.29
C SER A 26 -19.80 43.54 11.47
N PRO A 27 -19.01 44.43 12.10
CA PRO A 27 -18.34 45.53 11.40
C PRO A 27 -17.38 45.10 10.28
N ASP A 28 -16.83 43.89 10.39
CA ASP A 28 -15.96 43.27 9.38
C ASP A 28 -16.73 42.67 8.19
N GLY A 29 -18.07 42.64 8.23
CA GLY A 29 -18.92 42.02 7.20
C GLY A 29 -18.74 40.50 7.07
N MET A 30 -18.03 39.83 7.98
CA MET A 30 -17.74 38.39 7.91
C MET A 30 -18.74 37.54 8.67
N SER A 31 -19.61 38.14 9.46
CA SER A 31 -20.65 37.42 10.17
C SER A 31 -21.91 38.25 10.29
N ALA A 32 -23.06 37.59 10.40
CA ALA A 32 -24.25 38.24 10.89
C ALA A 32 -24.92 37.39 11.94
N HIS A 33 -25.36 38.06 13.00
CA HIS A 33 -25.98 37.45 14.16
C HIS A 33 -27.39 37.97 14.37
N ILE A 34 -28.23 37.11 14.92
CA ILE A 34 -29.54 37.50 15.48
C ILE A 34 -29.28 37.86 16.95
N PRO A 35 -29.47 39.13 17.36
CA PRO A 35 -29.15 39.56 18.73
C PRO A 35 -29.97 38.80 19.76
N ALA A 36 -29.37 38.57 20.94
CA ALA A 36 -30.05 37.99 22.08
C ALA A 36 -31.34 38.76 22.40
N LYS A 37 -32.41 38.05 22.75
CA LYS A 37 -33.72 38.61 23.11
C LYS A 37 -34.41 39.41 21.99
N SER A 38 -33.92 39.34 20.75
CA SER A 38 -34.65 39.90 19.61
C SER A 38 -35.88 39.05 19.29
N HIS A 39 -36.97 39.71 18.93
CA HIS A 39 -38.21 39.03 18.58
C HIS A 39 -38.08 38.32 17.24
N ILE A 40 -38.43 37.03 17.22
CA ILE A 40 -38.55 36.21 16.02
C ILE A 40 -40.04 36.01 15.74
N SER A 41 -40.48 36.36 14.54
CA SER A 41 -41.86 36.17 14.11
C SER A 41 -42.18 34.67 14.08
N PRO A 42 -43.30 34.23 14.70
CA PRO A 42 -43.75 32.83 14.62
C PRO A 42 -43.98 32.35 13.19
N ASP A 43 -44.23 33.27 12.25
CA ASP A 43 -44.44 32.93 10.83
C ASP A 43 -43.21 32.29 10.17
N VAL A 44 -42.01 32.46 10.76
CA VAL A 44 -40.77 31.81 10.31
C VAL A 44 -40.89 30.29 10.29
N ILE A 45 -41.72 29.70 11.16
CA ILE A 45 -41.97 28.26 11.23
C ILE A 45 -42.50 27.72 9.90
N HIS A 46 -43.33 28.52 9.21
CA HIS A 46 -43.98 28.18 7.95
C HIS A 46 -43.12 28.45 6.72
N LEU A 47 -41.96 29.10 6.87
CA LEU A 47 -41.06 29.37 5.75
C LEU A 47 -40.22 28.14 5.41
N ASN A 48 -40.04 27.86 4.13
CA ASN A 48 -39.06 26.90 3.65
C ASN A 48 -37.67 27.54 3.49
N TYR A 49 -36.64 26.71 3.26
CA TYR A 49 -35.25 27.17 3.17
C TYR A 49 -35.04 28.22 2.07
N GLU A 50 -35.68 28.04 0.92
CA GLU A 50 -35.58 28.97 -0.21
C GLU A 50 -36.21 30.33 0.11
N GLN A 51 -37.37 30.34 0.79
CA GLN A 51 -38.04 31.57 1.21
C GLN A 51 -37.20 32.37 2.21
N ILE A 52 -36.51 31.70 3.14
CA ILE A 52 -35.56 32.38 4.04
C ILE A 52 -34.36 32.91 3.25
N CYS A 53 -33.84 32.18 2.27
CA CYS A 53 -32.77 32.67 1.40
C CYS A 53 -33.21 33.92 0.62
N VAL A 54 -34.42 33.93 0.06
CA VAL A 54 -34.99 35.09 -0.66
C VAL A 54 -35.19 36.28 0.28
N TYR A 55 -35.64 36.04 1.52
CA TYR A 55 -35.75 37.09 2.54
C TYR A 55 -34.39 37.71 2.86
N LEU A 56 -33.35 36.88 3.05
CA LEU A 56 -31.99 37.35 3.30
C LEU A 56 -31.42 38.14 2.12
N GLN A 57 -31.67 37.70 0.88
CA GLN A 57 -31.30 38.43 -0.33
C GLN A 57 -31.98 39.80 -0.41
N LYS A 58 -33.26 39.91 -0.02
CA LYS A 58 -33.96 41.21 0.07
C LYS A 58 -33.34 42.14 1.11
N LEU A 59 -32.74 41.59 2.16
CA LEU A 59 -31.98 42.34 3.16
C LEU A 59 -30.52 42.64 2.73
N GLY A 60 -30.11 42.23 1.53
CA GLY A 60 -28.78 42.47 0.97
C GLY A 60 -27.75 41.37 1.26
N TYR A 61 -28.12 40.27 1.91
CA TYR A 61 -27.22 39.15 2.20
C TYR A 61 -27.19 38.16 1.03
N ILE A 62 -26.00 37.88 0.51
CA ILE A 62 -25.81 36.96 -0.64
C ILE A 62 -25.56 35.53 -0.15
N LEU A 63 -24.91 35.36 1.02
CA LEU A 63 -24.66 34.04 1.57
C LEU A 63 -25.92 33.41 2.16
N LYS A 64 -26.08 32.12 1.90
CA LYS A 64 -27.17 31.30 2.45
C LYS A 64 -26.80 30.79 3.84
N PRO A 65 -27.76 30.69 4.78
CA PRO A 65 -27.51 30.10 6.10
C PRO A 65 -27.24 28.60 5.95
N THR A 66 -26.51 28.01 6.89
CA THR A 66 -26.32 26.54 6.88
C THR A 66 -27.65 25.84 7.20
N PRO A 67 -27.84 24.58 6.79
CA PRO A 67 -29.03 23.81 7.15
C PRO A 67 -29.28 23.77 8.66
N GLU A 68 -28.21 23.66 9.45
CA GLU A 68 -28.29 23.65 10.91
C GLU A 68 -28.79 25.01 11.45
N ALA A 69 -28.27 26.11 10.91
CA ALA A 69 -28.69 27.45 11.31
C ALA A 69 -30.15 27.73 10.96
N PHE A 70 -30.63 27.19 9.84
CA PHE A 70 -32.03 27.25 9.42
C PHE A 70 -32.98 26.48 10.36
N GLU A 71 -32.60 25.28 10.77
CA GLU A 71 -33.41 24.50 11.72
C GLU A 71 -33.43 25.16 13.11
N GLU A 72 -32.32 25.77 13.52
CA GLU A 72 -32.20 26.44 14.80
C GLU A 72 -33.04 27.71 14.90
N ILE A 73 -33.15 28.51 13.82
CA ILE A 73 -34.07 29.66 13.80
C ILE A 73 -35.54 29.25 13.84
N LYS A 74 -35.92 28.13 13.21
CA LYS A 74 -37.28 27.57 13.31
C LYS A 74 -37.62 27.11 14.73
N ARG A 75 -36.67 26.44 15.37
CA ARG A 75 -36.80 26.03 16.78
C ARG A 75 -36.99 27.25 17.68
N ALA A 76 -36.22 28.32 17.45
CA ALA A 76 -36.33 29.56 18.21
C ALA A 76 -37.65 30.30 17.94
N ALA A 77 -38.17 30.28 16.70
CA ALA A 77 -39.49 30.84 16.40
C ALA A 77 -40.65 30.11 17.09
N SER A 78 -40.44 28.84 17.48
CA SER A 78 -41.42 27.99 18.15
C SER A 78 -41.36 28.06 19.68
N SER A 79 -40.37 28.75 20.25
CA SER A 79 -40.19 28.83 21.71
C SER A 79 -41.09 29.91 22.34
N LYS A 80 -41.28 29.85 23.66
CA LYS A 80 -42.04 30.84 24.44
C LYS A 80 -41.11 31.48 25.48
N PRO A 81 -40.66 32.74 25.31
CA PRO A 81 -40.89 33.64 24.17
C PRO A 81 -40.03 33.28 22.93
N PRO A 82 -40.47 33.62 21.70
CA PRO A 82 -39.79 33.28 20.45
C PRO A 82 -38.55 34.16 20.23
N GLN A 83 -37.46 33.81 20.91
CA GLN A 83 -36.20 34.55 20.92
C GLN A 83 -35.01 33.63 21.23
N PHE A 84 -33.80 34.10 20.92
CA PHE A 84 -32.57 33.46 21.38
C PHE A 84 -32.13 34.02 22.75
N SER A 85 -31.53 33.17 23.59
CA SER A 85 -30.98 33.56 24.90
C SER A 85 -29.63 34.28 24.81
N LYS A 86 -28.89 34.06 23.71
CA LYS A 86 -27.59 34.67 23.38
C LYS A 86 -27.58 35.09 21.91
N ASP A 87 -26.58 35.86 21.51
CA ASP A 87 -26.39 36.20 20.10
C ASP A 87 -26.17 34.94 19.28
N PHE A 88 -26.97 34.76 18.24
CA PHE A 88 -26.94 33.57 17.41
C PHE A 88 -26.28 33.89 16.06
N LEU A 89 -25.13 33.26 15.78
CA LEU A 89 -24.43 33.40 14.50
C LEU A 89 -25.26 32.73 13.39
N PHE A 90 -25.89 33.55 12.55
CA PHE A 90 -26.81 33.07 11.52
C PHE A 90 -26.15 32.96 10.15
N LEU A 91 -25.29 33.92 9.80
CA LEU A 91 -24.52 33.92 8.56
C LEU A 91 -23.04 34.03 8.86
N LYS A 92 -22.23 33.32 8.09
CA LYS A 92 -20.78 33.36 8.16
C LYS A 92 -20.20 33.52 6.75
N GLY A 93 -19.30 34.48 6.60
CA GLY A 93 -18.50 34.72 5.41
C GLY A 93 -17.66 33.50 5.05
N ILE A 94 -17.23 33.44 3.80
CA ILE A 94 -16.29 32.42 3.33
C ILE A 94 -14.89 32.92 3.67
N PRO A 95 -14.14 32.25 4.57
CA PRO A 95 -12.79 32.66 4.89
C PRO A 95 -11.86 32.43 3.70
N TYR A 96 -10.73 33.13 3.69
CA TYR A 96 -9.66 32.88 2.72
C TYR A 96 -9.23 31.42 2.80
N THR A 97 -9.06 30.79 1.63
CA THR A 97 -8.49 29.44 1.55
C THR A 97 -7.20 29.50 0.75
N GLU A 98 -6.13 29.01 1.37
CA GLU A 98 -4.83 28.88 0.73
C GLU A 98 -4.86 27.81 -0.38
N THR A 99 -3.94 27.94 -1.34
CA THR A 99 -3.70 26.93 -2.36
C THR A 99 -3.38 25.59 -1.70
N LYS A 100 -4.20 24.58 -1.95
CA LYS A 100 -3.96 23.21 -1.49
C LYS A 100 -3.35 22.41 -2.62
N GLY A 101 -2.19 21.81 -2.37
CA GLY A 101 -1.60 20.83 -3.29
C GLY A 101 -2.45 19.58 -3.40
N ALA A 102 -2.30 18.84 -4.50
CA ALA A 102 -2.97 17.56 -4.65
C ALA A 102 -2.43 16.58 -3.61
N THR A 103 -3.30 15.77 -3.02
CA THR A 103 -2.93 14.79 -1.99
C THR A 103 -3.51 13.44 -2.31
N ILE A 104 -2.73 12.40 -2.02
CA ILE A 104 -3.17 11.00 -2.08
C ILE A 104 -3.38 10.54 -0.65
N ARG A 105 -4.62 10.21 -0.30
CA ARG A 105 -4.92 9.51 0.95
C ARG A 105 -4.87 8.01 0.69
N TRP A 106 -3.81 7.36 1.16
CA TRP A 106 -3.67 5.91 1.11
C TRP A 106 -4.63 5.25 2.10
N LEU A 107 -5.30 4.19 1.65
CA LEU A 107 -6.30 3.43 2.41
C LEU A 107 -5.75 2.11 2.97
N ASN A 108 -4.57 1.68 2.50
CA ASN A 108 -3.93 0.48 3.03
C ASN A 108 -3.62 0.62 4.54
N PRO A 109 -3.75 -0.47 5.32
CA PRO A 109 -3.43 -0.46 6.74
C PRO A 109 -1.94 -0.21 6.97
N ILE A 110 -1.58 0.22 8.19
CA ILE A 110 -0.19 0.54 8.57
C ILE A 110 0.73 -0.68 8.45
N THR A 111 0.18 -1.89 8.57
CA THR A 111 0.90 -3.17 8.41
C THR A 111 1.09 -3.58 6.94
N MET A 112 0.75 -2.71 5.99
CA MET A 112 0.93 -2.96 4.57
C MET A 112 1.59 -1.76 3.88
N PRO A 113 2.31 -1.99 2.78
CA PRO A 113 2.85 -0.90 1.99
C PRO A 113 1.73 -0.05 1.40
N LYS A 114 1.90 1.26 1.42
CA LYS A 114 0.88 2.22 0.97
C LYS A 114 0.58 2.09 -0.52
N ASP A 115 1.59 1.73 -1.29
CA ASP A 115 1.63 1.62 -2.75
C ASP A 115 1.29 0.21 -3.28
N LEU A 116 1.04 -0.76 -2.40
CA LEU A 116 0.60 -2.10 -2.79
C LEU A 116 -0.87 -2.09 -3.24
N VAL A 117 -1.13 -2.53 -4.47
CA VAL A 117 -2.48 -2.67 -5.03
C VAL A 117 -2.95 -4.10 -4.88
N ARG A 118 -4.17 -4.26 -4.35
CA ARG A 118 -4.84 -5.57 -4.26
C ARG A 118 -6.04 -5.61 -5.19
N PRO A 119 -6.27 -6.74 -5.89
CA PRO A 119 -7.41 -6.91 -6.78
C PRO A 119 -8.73 -6.54 -6.10
N ASN A 120 -9.48 -5.64 -6.73
CA ASN A 120 -10.81 -5.20 -6.33
C ASN A 120 -10.90 -4.57 -4.92
N ILE A 121 -9.78 -4.15 -4.34
CA ILE A 121 -9.75 -3.49 -3.02
C ILE A 121 -9.33 -2.03 -3.20
N PRO A 122 -10.10 -1.06 -2.64
CA PRO A 122 -9.72 0.34 -2.66
C PRO A 122 -8.39 0.58 -1.95
N PHE A 123 -7.47 1.31 -2.59
CA PHE A 123 -6.13 1.56 -2.05
C PHE A 123 -5.82 3.05 -1.83
N ALA A 124 -6.51 3.96 -2.52
CA ALA A 124 -6.25 5.39 -2.41
C ALA A 124 -7.46 6.28 -2.73
N ILE A 125 -7.47 7.50 -2.19
CA ILE A 125 -8.37 8.59 -2.59
C ILE A 125 -7.52 9.76 -3.06
N ILE A 126 -7.78 10.24 -4.27
CA ILE A 126 -7.13 11.42 -4.82
C ILE A 126 -7.95 12.66 -4.46
N LYS A 127 -7.30 13.64 -3.83
CA LYS A 127 -7.82 15.01 -3.73
C LYS A 127 -7.00 15.90 -4.65
N GLN A 128 -7.63 16.42 -5.70
CA GLN A 128 -6.98 17.32 -6.64
C GLN A 128 -6.56 18.62 -5.97
N ALA A 129 -5.55 19.26 -6.55
CA ALA A 129 -5.12 20.58 -6.13
C ALA A 129 -6.25 21.59 -6.34
N ALA A 130 -6.42 22.49 -5.38
CA ALA A 130 -7.41 23.54 -5.42
C ALA A 130 -6.71 24.90 -5.39
N PRO A 131 -7.07 25.84 -6.30
CA PRO A 131 -6.52 27.19 -6.27
C PRO A 131 -6.94 27.89 -4.98
N ALA A 132 -6.15 28.88 -4.56
CA ALA A 132 -6.57 29.78 -3.49
C ALA A 132 -7.89 30.47 -3.88
N SER A 133 -8.80 30.63 -2.92
CA SER A 133 -10.02 31.42 -3.14
C SER A 133 -10.06 32.62 -2.19
N PRO A 134 -10.45 33.81 -2.69
CA PRO A 134 -10.53 35.02 -1.90
C PRO A 134 -11.59 34.85 -0.81
N ALA A 135 -11.39 35.53 0.32
CA ALA A 135 -12.43 35.58 1.34
C ALA A 135 -13.65 36.34 0.78
N LYS A 136 -14.87 35.88 1.09
CA LYS A 136 -16.12 36.54 0.72
C LYS A 136 -16.88 36.94 1.97
N SER A 137 -17.27 38.21 2.03
CA SER A 137 -18.17 38.71 3.06
C SER A 137 -19.56 38.06 2.94
N ILE A 138 -20.40 38.21 3.97
CA ILE A 138 -21.81 37.77 3.93
C ILE A 138 -22.66 38.52 2.87
N PHE A 139 -22.14 39.66 2.39
CA PHE A 139 -22.70 40.46 1.32
C PHE A 139 -22.12 40.10 -0.06
N GLY A 140 -21.26 39.07 -0.13
CA GLY A 140 -20.62 38.62 -1.36
C GLY A 140 -19.45 39.48 -1.85
N GLN A 141 -19.01 40.47 -1.06
CA GLN A 141 -17.84 41.27 -1.38
C GLN A 141 -16.57 40.41 -1.20
N GLU A 142 -15.75 40.33 -2.25
CA GLU A 142 -14.46 39.66 -2.20
C GLU A 142 -13.42 40.55 -1.54
N PHE A 143 -12.70 40.00 -0.56
CA PHE A 143 -11.54 40.67 0.04
C PHE A 143 -10.29 40.35 -0.79
N PRO A 144 -9.37 41.32 -0.93
CA PRO A 144 -8.11 41.09 -1.65
C PRO A 144 -7.33 39.96 -0.99
N MET A 145 -6.76 39.08 -1.81
CA MET A 145 -5.95 37.98 -1.30
C MET A 145 -4.71 38.54 -0.58
N PRO A 146 -4.35 37.99 0.60
CA PRO A 146 -3.08 38.32 1.22
C PRO A 146 -1.94 37.96 0.25
N PRO A 147 -0.86 38.76 0.20
CA PRO A 147 0.27 38.47 -0.67
C PRO A 147 0.82 37.08 -0.36
N GLN A 148 0.80 36.20 -1.36
CA GLN A 148 1.32 34.84 -1.19
C GLN A 148 2.84 34.91 -0.99
N LYS A 149 3.31 34.51 0.19
CA LYS A 149 4.74 34.33 0.44
C LYS A 149 5.20 33.03 -0.20
N GLY A 150 6.00 33.12 -1.26
CA GLY A 150 6.68 31.99 -1.89
C GLY A 150 6.38 31.87 -3.37
N GLU A 151 7.16 31.03 -4.06
CA GLU A 151 6.94 30.70 -5.47
C GLU A 151 5.56 30.06 -5.67
N PRO A 152 4.86 30.35 -6.79
CA PRO A 152 3.59 29.71 -7.10
C PRO A 152 3.80 28.20 -7.18
N LYS A 153 3.30 27.46 -6.18
CA LYS A 153 3.34 26.00 -6.16
C LYS A 153 2.64 25.51 -7.41
N LYS A 154 3.38 24.84 -8.31
CA LYS A 154 2.82 24.22 -9.52
C LYS A 154 1.68 23.30 -9.08
N ILE A 155 0.48 23.56 -9.60
CA ILE A 155 -0.70 22.75 -9.35
C ILE A 155 -0.48 21.43 -10.09
N ILE A 156 -0.01 20.42 -9.35
CA ILE A 156 0.14 19.06 -9.88
C ILE A 156 -1.26 18.44 -9.91
N VAL A 157 -1.71 18.04 -11.10
CA VAL A 157 -2.94 17.27 -11.27
C VAL A 157 -2.58 15.80 -11.17
N LEU A 158 -3.19 15.10 -10.22
CA LEU A 158 -2.96 13.68 -10.05
C LEU A 158 -3.77 12.91 -11.09
N THR A 159 -3.09 12.26 -12.03
CA THR A 159 -3.74 11.54 -13.13
C THR A 159 -3.60 10.03 -12.91
N PRO A 160 -4.69 9.30 -12.64
CA PRO A 160 -4.65 7.86 -12.50
C PRO A 160 -4.43 7.16 -13.85
N ASP A 161 -3.65 6.07 -13.83
CA ASP A 161 -3.52 5.10 -14.92
C ASP A 161 -4.90 4.61 -15.40
N PRO A 162 -5.08 4.34 -16.71
CA PRO A 162 -6.28 3.68 -17.23
C PRO A 162 -6.63 2.34 -16.56
N ALA A 163 -5.65 1.67 -15.95
CA ALA A 163 -5.87 0.44 -15.17
C ALA A 163 -6.63 0.68 -13.84
N PHE A 164 -6.73 1.94 -13.38
CA PHE A 164 -7.46 2.29 -12.17
C PHE A 164 -8.89 2.72 -12.51
N THR A 165 -9.83 2.23 -11.71
CA THR A 165 -11.23 2.63 -11.75
C THR A 165 -11.60 3.31 -10.44
N THR A 166 -12.53 4.25 -10.50
CA THR A 166 -13.01 4.97 -9.31
C THR A 166 -14.37 4.40 -8.92
N ASN A 167 -14.51 3.98 -7.67
CA ASN A 167 -15.79 3.49 -7.15
C ASN A 167 -16.77 4.65 -6.84
N GLU A 168 -18.01 4.33 -6.44
CA GLU A 168 -19.05 5.30 -6.08
C GLU A 168 -18.63 6.29 -4.97
N LYS A 169 -17.63 5.92 -4.15
CA LYS A 169 -17.11 6.72 -3.04
C LYS A 169 -15.92 7.61 -3.43
N GLY A 170 -15.48 7.58 -4.69
CA GLY A 170 -14.31 8.33 -5.15
C GLY A 170 -12.97 7.65 -4.81
N GLU A 171 -12.98 6.35 -4.50
CA GLU A 171 -11.79 5.59 -4.15
C GLU A 171 -11.25 4.83 -5.37
N LEU A 172 -9.94 4.78 -5.52
CA LEU A 172 -9.26 4.07 -6.60
C LEU A 172 -9.18 2.56 -6.32
N VAL A 173 -9.56 1.79 -7.33
CA VAL A 173 -9.58 0.32 -7.35
C VAL A 173 -8.91 -0.17 -8.63
N CYS A 174 -8.28 -1.34 -8.59
CA CYS A 174 -7.72 -2.02 -9.77
C CYS A 174 -8.22 -3.46 -9.78
N ASP A 175 -8.41 -4.04 -10.97
CA ASP A 175 -8.76 -5.45 -11.15
C ASP A 175 -7.57 -6.39 -10.85
N LYS A 176 -6.34 -5.89 -11.00
CA LYS A 176 -5.09 -6.63 -10.86
C LYS A 176 -4.30 -6.21 -9.62
N GLY A 177 -3.49 -7.15 -9.12
CA GLY A 177 -2.53 -6.90 -8.05
C GLY A 177 -1.24 -6.30 -8.61
N GLY A 178 -0.61 -5.40 -7.86
CA GLY A 178 0.61 -4.73 -8.34
C GLY A 178 1.09 -3.61 -7.42
N GLN A 179 1.82 -2.66 -8.00
CA GLN A 179 2.35 -1.47 -7.34
C GLN A 179 1.86 -0.20 -8.03
N VAL A 180 1.56 0.84 -7.24
CA VAL A 180 1.35 2.19 -7.76
C VAL A 180 2.64 2.98 -7.67
N ILE A 181 3.10 3.49 -8.81
CA ILE A 181 4.25 4.40 -8.86
C ILE A 181 3.72 5.82 -9.08
N VAL A 182 4.03 6.72 -8.14
CA VAL A 182 3.70 8.14 -8.26
C VAL A 182 4.90 8.86 -8.87
N SER A 183 4.75 9.34 -10.10
CA SER A 183 5.77 10.15 -10.77
C SER A 183 5.86 11.56 -10.16
N PRO A 184 7.02 12.23 -10.23
CA PRO A 184 7.15 13.64 -9.83
C PRO A 184 6.17 14.59 -10.54
N GLU A 185 5.74 14.21 -11.75
CA GLU A 185 4.79 14.95 -12.57
C GLU A 185 3.32 14.73 -12.15
N GLY A 186 3.05 13.83 -11.18
CA GLY A 186 1.71 13.56 -10.66
C GLY A 186 0.95 12.44 -11.37
N GLN A 187 1.56 11.74 -12.33
CA GLN A 187 0.96 10.55 -12.92
C GLN A 187 1.10 9.36 -11.96
N LEU A 188 -0.01 8.68 -11.67
CA LEU A 188 -0.01 7.41 -10.96
C LEU A 188 0.01 6.31 -12.02
N LYS A 189 1.08 5.51 -12.07
CA LYS A 189 1.24 4.39 -12.99
C LYS A 189 1.01 3.08 -12.27
N PHE A 190 0.33 2.14 -12.91
CA PHE A 190 0.21 0.76 -12.43
C PHE A 190 1.35 -0.11 -12.96
N GLU A 191 1.99 -0.86 -12.07
CA GLU A 191 2.91 -1.93 -12.46
C GLU A 191 2.45 -3.28 -11.87
N PRO A 192 2.36 -4.36 -12.67
CA PRO A 192 1.87 -5.67 -12.21
C PRO A 192 2.90 -6.44 -11.36
N VAL A 193 3.98 -5.78 -10.94
CA VAL A 193 5.06 -6.34 -10.14
C VAL A 193 5.32 -5.37 -8.99
N TYR A 194 5.51 -5.92 -7.79
CA TYR A 194 5.81 -5.13 -6.60
C TYR A 194 7.31 -5.12 -6.29
N THR A 195 7.92 -3.93 -6.31
CA THR A 195 9.35 -3.77 -6.07
C THR A 195 9.63 -3.33 -4.63
N ILE A 196 10.35 -4.16 -3.87
CA ILE A 196 10.81 -3.88 -2.51
C ILE A 196 12.23 -3.31 -2.58
N LYS A 197 12.36 -2.00 -2.34
CA LYS A 197 13.67 -1.31 -2.29
C LYS A 197 14.29 -1.29 -0.89
N ASN A 198 13.45 -1.34 0.15
CA ASN A 198 13.90 -1.33 1.54
C ASN A 198 12.93 -2.15 2.37
N LEU A 199 13.43 -3.18 3.03
CA LEU A 199 12.64 -4.07 3.88
C LEU A 199 12.54 -3.51 5.30
N ARG A 200 11.32 -3.17 5.71
CA ARG A 200 10.98 -2.83 7.09
C ARG A 200 10.21 -3.97 7.73
N VAL A 201 10.92 -4.84 8.45
CA VAL A 201 10.36 -6.10 9.00
C VAL A 201 9.20 -5.84 9.97
N ASP A 202 9.20 -4.71 10.67
CA ASP A 202 8.12 -4.25 11.55
C ASP A 202 6.81 -3.99 10.79
N GLN A 203 6.89 -3.46 9.56
CA GLN A 203 5.73 -3.15 8.73
C GLN A 203 5.35 -4.31 7.82
N MET A 204 6.34 -5.11 7.40
CA MET A 204 6.17 -6.12 6.37
C MET A 204 6.26 -7.54 6.92
N LYS A 205 5.93 -7.81 8.19
CA LYS A 205 6.07 -9.17 8.74
C LYS A 205 5.11 -10.18 8.09
N LYS A 206 3.85 -9.81 7.87
CA LYS A 206 2.80 -10.68 7.35
C LYS A 206 2.07 -10.00 6.21
N ILE A 207 2.40 -10.38 4.98
CA ILE A 207 1.84 -9.76 3.77
C ILE A 207 1.52 -10.85 2.76
N GLU A 208 0.34 -10.73 2.15
CA GLU A 208 0.01 -11.45 0.93
C GLU A 208 0.20 -10.52 -0.26
N PHE A 209 1.11 -10.88 -1.15
CA PHE A 209 1.38 -10.18 -2.40
C PHE A 209 0.55 -10.85 -3.51
N PRO A 210 -0.48 -10.17 -4.06
CA PRO A 210 -1.32 -10.73 -5.12
C PRO A 210 -0.64 -10.73 -6.51
N CYS A 211 0.65 -10.42 -6.57
CA CYS A 211 1.43 -10.24 -7.80
C CYS A 211 2.84 -10.78 -7.63
N SER A 212 3.66 -10.70 -8.67
CA SER A 212 5.09 -11.02 -8.58
C SER A 212 5.83 -9.95 -7.78
N VAL A 213 6.90 -10.35 -7.09
CA VAL A 213 7.66 -9.49 -6.18
C VAL A 213 9.14 -9.50 -6.55
N ILE A 214 9.74 -8.31 -6.66
CA ILE A 214 11.18 -8.13 -6.84
C ILE A 214 11.75 -7.43 -5.62
N ALA A 215 12.58 -8.13 -4.84
CA ALA A 215 13.34 -7.58 -3.74
C ALA A 215 14.72 -7.12 -4.22
N LYS A 216 14.92 -5.80 -4.26
CA LYS A 216 16.19 -5.14 -4.60
C LYS A 216 17.09 -4.86 -3.38
N CYS A 217 16.77 -5.50 -2.26
CA CYS A 217 17.46 -5.35 -0.99
C CYS A 217 17.54 -6.70 -0.29
N ASP A 218 18.40 -6.79 0.73
CA ASP A 218 18.48 -7.97 1.57
C ASP A 218 17.15 -8.25 2.26
N ILE A 219 16.72 -9.51 2.20
CA ILE A 219 15.54 -9.97 2.94
C ILE A 219 15.99 -10.76 4.16
N ILE A 220 15.60 -10.28 5.34
CA ILE A 220 16.08 -10.77 6.64
C ILE A 220 14.90 -11.10 7.57
N GLY A 221 15.11 -12.08 8.47
CA GLY A 221 14.18 -12.39 9.57
C GLY A 221 13.18 -13.51 9.29
N SER A 222 12.03 -13.45 9.97
CA SER A 222 10.94 -14.41 9.81
C SER A 222 9.73 -13.66 9.25
N LEU A 223 9.45 -13.93 7.97
CA LEU A 223 8.45 -13.23 7.17
C LEU A 223 7.36 -14.24 6.80
N ASP A 224 6.12 -13.98 7.19
CA ASP A 224 4.94 -14.76 6.79
C ASP A 224 4.41 -14.18 5.47
N TRP A 225 5.21 -14.35 4.42
CA TRP A 225 4.92 -13.82 3.08
C TRP A 225 4.26 -14.88 2.22
N VAL A 226 3.14 -14.51 1.59
CA VAL A 226 2.50 -15.32 0.57
C VAL A 226 2.55 -14.56 -0.74
N ILE A 227 3.31 -15.04 -1.71
CA ILE A 227 3.51 -14.42 -3.01
C ILE A 227 2.76 -15.25 -4.05
N ASN A 228 1.70 -14.66 -4.64
CA ASN A 228 0.85 -15.35 -5.61
C ASN A 228 1.49 -15.45 -7.00
N GLY A 229 2.47 -14.59 -7.31
CA GLY A 229 3.26 -14.64 -8.55
C GLY A 229 4.65 -15.24 -8.34
N ASP A 230 5.61 -14.74 -9.13
CA ASP A 230 7.02 -15.08 -9.03
C ASP A 230 7.73 -14.22 -7.98
N PHE A 231 8.82 -14.73 -7.42
CA PHE A 231 9.67 -14.00 -6.48
C PHE A 231 11.10 -13.90 -7.01
N THR A 232 11.66 -12.69 -7.01
CA THR A 232 13.07 -12.46 -7.34
C THR A 232 13.76 -11.69 -6.23
N CYS A 233 14.85 -12.24 -5.70
CA CYS A 233 15.72 -11.58 -4.73
C CYS A 233 17.06 -11.25 -5.42
N GLU A 234 17.30 -9.96 -5.66
CA GLU A 234 18.53 -9.50 -6.30
C GLU A 234 19.72 -9.55 -5.32
N GLN A 235 19.47 -9.23 -4.04
CA GLN A 235 20.49 -9.27 -2.99
C GLN A 235 20.37 -10.54 -2.14
N PHE A 236 20.80 -10.50 -0.88
CA PHE A 236 20.93 -11.68 -0.05
C PHE A 236 19.61 -12.13 0.55
N TRP A 237 19.29 -13.42 0.41
CA TRP A 237 18.11 -14.01 1.01
C TRP A 237 18.45 -14.72 2.31
N SER A 238 18.08 -14.14 3.45
CA SER A 238 18.17 -14.78 4.77
C SER A 238 16.84 -14.94 5.52
N ALA A 239 15.75 -14.46 4.93
CA ALA A 239 14.42 -14.60 5.50
C ALA A 239 13.84 -16.02 5.41
N THR A 240 13.06 -16.42 6.41
CA THR A 240 12.29 -17.68 6.47
C THR A 240 10.79 -17.42 6.39
N GLY A 241 9.98 -18.47 6.18
CA GLY A 241 8.51 -18.39 6.21
C GLY A 241 7.85 -17.87 4.92
N ILE A 242 8.64 -17.72 3.85
CA ILE A 242 8.15 -17.23 2.56
C ILE A 242 7.54 -18.39 1.77
N LYS A 243 6.32 -18.19 1.27
CA LYS A 243 5.63 -19.08 0.35
C LYS A 243 5.45 -18.39 -1.01
N VAL A 244 5.92 -19.04 -2.07
CA VAL A 244 5.85 -18.55 -3.45
C VAL A 244 5.04 -19.52 -4.29
N ASN A 245 3.96 -19.05 -4.93
CA ASN A 245 3.13 -19.88 -5.80
C ASN A 245 3.74 -20.05 -7.20
N GLY A 246 4.50 -19.07 -7.69
CA GLY A 246 5.26 -19.14 -8.93
C GLY A 246 6.70 -19.63 -8.73
N ASN A 247 7.58 -19.14 -9.59
CA ASN A 247 9.01 -19.42 -9.55
C ASN A 247 9.73 -18.48 -8.56
N ALA A 248 10.88 -18.92 -8.05
CA ALA A 248 11.75 -18.13 -7.20
C ALA A 248 13.16 -18.05 -7.79
N VAL A 249 13.73 -16.84 -7.82
CA VAL A 249 15.09 -16.59 -8.29
C VAL A 249 15.87 -15.83 -7.22
N ALA A 250 17.03 -16.34 -6.82
CA ALA A 250 17.93 -15.71 -5.87
C ALA A 250 19.31 -15.47 -6.49
N LEU A 251 19.59 -14.22 -6.87
CA LEU A 251 20.78 -13.86 -7.65
C LEU A 251 22.07 -13.89 -6.80
N SER A 252 22.03 -13.37 -5.58
CA SER A 252 23.24 -13.30 -4.74
C SER A 252 23.50 -14.60 -3.96
N GLY A 253 22.45 -15.23 -3.45
CA GLY A 253 22.50 -16.47 -2.67
C GLY A 253 21.48 -16.51 -1.54
N ILE A 254 21.36 -17.67 -0.89
CA ILE A 254 20.38 -17.92 0.17
C ILE A 254 21.07 -18.49 1.41
N GLN A 255 20.88 -17.87 2.57
CA GLN A 255 21.31 -18.38 3.87
C GLN A 255 20.35 -17.99 5.00
N THR A 256 19.49 -18.92 5.41
CA THR A 256 18.50 -18.66 6.48
C THR A 256 18.94 -19.10 7.87
N ASN A 257 20.00 -19.90 7.98
CA ASN A 257 20.46 -20.50 9.25
C ASN A 257 19.38 -21.34 9.99
N GLN A 258 18.44 -21.94 9.24
CA GLN A 258 17.29 -22.70 9.77
C GLN A 258 17.10 -24.02 9.01
N ALA A 259 18.18 -24.77 8.77
CA ALA A 259 18.15 -26.01 7.98
C ALA A 259 17.31 -27.16 8.61
N HIS A 260 16.99 -27.10 9.90
CA HIS A 260 16.37 -28.22 10.64
C HIS A 260 14.93 -27.96 11.10
N ASP A 261 14.35 -26.81 10.74
CA ASP A 261 13.00 -26.41 11.17
C ASP A 261 12.04 -26.43 9.97
N ASP A 262 11.34 -27.55 9.78
CA ASP A 262 10.37 -27.72 8.69
C ASP A 262 9.19 -26.73 8.79
N THR A 263 8.90 -26.19 9.99
CA THR A 263 7.83 -25.19 10.19
C THR A 263 8.18 -23.83 9.61
N LYS A 264 9.47 -23.59 9.37
CA LYS A 264 10.01 -22.35 8.77
C LYS A 264 10.56 -22.56 7.37
N ALA A 265 10.29 -23.72 6.77
CA ALA A 265 10.69 -24.04 5.43
C ALA A 265 10.18 -22.98 4.45
N ILE A 266 11.02 -22.60 3.49
CA ILE A 266 10.60 -21.78 2.36
C ILE A 266 9.91 -22.72 1.37
N ILE A 267 8.68 -22.37 1.00
CA ILE A 267 7.83 -23.20 0.12
C ILE A 267 7.74 -22.52 -1.24
N ILE A 268 8.13 -23.23 -2.30
CA ILE A 268 8.08 -22.73 -3.67
C ILE A 268 7.31 -23.76 -4.52
N ASN A 269 6.17 -23.36 -5.07
CA ASN A 269 5.35 -24.25 -5.89
C ASN A 269 5.84 -24.34 -7.35
N GLY A 270 6.63 -23.36 -7.82
CA GLY A 270 7.29 -23.39 -9.12
C GLY A 270 8.74 -23.89 -9.03
N ASN A 271 9.59 -23.34 -9.89
CA ASN A 271 11.02 -23.66 -9.93
C ASN A 271 11.84 -22.73 -9.03
N LEU A 272 12.99 -23.19 -8.56
CA LEU A 272 13.97 -22.40 -7.81
C LEU A 272 15.27 -22.28 -8.59
N GLU A 273 15.71 -21.05 -8.85
CA GLU A 273 17.06 -20.75 -9.32
C GLU A 273 17.83 -19.98 -8.24
N ALA A 274 19.02 -20.44 -7.88
CA ALA A 274 19.85 -19.79 -6.88
C ALA A 274 21.34 -19.86 -7.22
N ASN A 275 22.09 -18.82 -6.88
CA ASN A 275 23.54 -18.86 -7.00
C ASN A 275 24.17 -19.87 -6.02
N PHE A 276 23.75 -19.85 -4.76
CA PHE A 276 24.09 -20.86 -3.75
C PHE A 276 23.01 -20.94 -2.67
N ILE A 277 22.96 -22.08 -1.97
CA ILE A 277 22.04 -22.32 -0.85
C ILE A 277 22.84 -22.83 0.34
N GLN A 278 22.72 -22.16 1.49
CA GLN A 278 23.46 -22.51 2.71
C GLN A 278 22.55 -22.56 3.93
N SER A 279 22.72 -23.56 4.79
CA SER A 279 22.04 -23.66 6.10
C SER A 279 20.52 -23.38 6.04
N SER A 280 19.85 -23.84 4.99
CA SER A 280 18.45 -23.47 4.70
C SER A 280 17.54 -24.69 4.54
N CYS A 281 16.25 -24.51 4.82
CA CYS A 281 15.22 -25.55 4.63
C CYS A 281 14.24 -25.12 3.51
N PHE A 282 14.14 -25.93 2.47
CA PHE A 282 13.30 -25.68 1.30
C PHE A 282 12.39 -26.85 0.95
N ILE A 283 11.18 -26.50 0.51
CA ILE A 283 10.23 -27.42 -0.14
C ILE A 283 9.90 -26.81 -1.51
N VAL A 284 10.36 -27.45 -2.58
CA VAL A 284 10.20 -26.97 -3.96
C VAL A 284 9.43 -28.00 -4.77
N GLU A 285 8.26 -27.65 -5.29
CA GLU A 285 7.46 -28.57 -6.09
C GLU A 285 8.00 -28.73 -7.53
N GLY A 286 8.67 -27.71 -8.06
CA GLY A 286 9.31 -27.75 -9.38
C GLY A 286 10.79 -28.14 -9.36
N ASN A 287 11.50 -27.73 -10.40
CA ASN A 287 12.92 -27.98 -10.57
C ASN A 287 13.77 -27.00 -9.74
N ILE A 288 14.96 -27.44 -9.35
CA ILE A 288 15.94 -26.63 -8.64
C ILE A 288 17.20 -26.54 -9.49
N LYS A 289 17.64 -25.32 -9.78
CA LYS A 289 18.93 -25.03 -10.40
C LYS A 289 19.77 -24.21 -9.43
N VAL A 290 20.92 -24.75 -9.05
CA VAL A 290 21.91 -24.06 -8.22
C VAL A 290 23.21 -23.92 -8.98
N GLU A 291 23.78 -22.73 -9.04
CA GLU A 291 25.01 -22.53 -9.83
C GLU A 291 26.24 -23.06 -9.09
N LYS A 292 26.49 -22.61 -7.86
CA LYS A 292 27.77 -22.85 -7.18
C LYS A 292 27.73 -24.01 -6.19
N ALA A 293 26.87 -23.94 -5.18
CA ALA A 293 26.87 -24.93 -4.12
C ALA A 293 25.59 -25.00 -3.30
N ILE A 294 25.34 -26.19 -2.74
CA ILE A 294 24.33 -26.44 -1.71
C ILE A 294 25.07 -26.95 -0.46
N LEU A 295 25.00 -26.20 0.64
CA LEU A 295 25.80 -26.41 1.84
C LEU A 295 24.91 -26.52 3.07
N ALA A 296 25.10 -27.56 3.89
CA ALA A 296 24.44 -27.73 5.19
C ALA A 296 22.90 -27.52 5.16
N SER A 297 22.25 -27.85 4.05
CA SER A 297 20.85 -27.49 3.79
C SER A 297 19.95 -28.72 3.73
N ARG A 298 18.67 -28.53 4.04
CA ARG A 298 17.63 -29.54 3.85
C ARG A 298 16.74 -29.11 2.69
N ILE A 299 16.65 -29.94 1.66
CA ILE A 299 15.88 -29.61 0.45
C ILE A 299 14.97 -30.78 0.12
N THR A 300 13.68 -30.51 -0.01
CA THR A 300 12.71 -31.46 -0.56
C THR A 300 12.28 -30.97 -1.94
N THR A 301 12.37 -31.82 -2.96
CA THR A 301 11.93 -31.48 -4.32
C THR A 301 11.12 -32.58 -4.99
N ASN A 302 10.16 -32.17 -5.84
CA ASN A 302 9.44 -33.06 -6.76
C ASN A 302 9.93 -32.93 -8.22
N GLY A 303 10.98 -32.14 -8.49
CA GLY A 303 11.56 -31.94 -9.81
C GLY A 303 13.02 -32.37 -9.91
N ASN A 304 13.67 -31.96 -11.00
CA ASN A 304 15.10 -32.17 -11.21
C ASN A 304 15.91 -31.22 -10.32
N LEU A 305 17.06 -31.68 -9.84
CA LEU A 305 18.03 -30.84 -9.15
C LEU A 305 19.31 -30.78 -9.97
N GLU A 306 19.71 -29.58 -10.37
CA GLU A 306 20.92 -29.32 -11.14
C GLU A 306 21.88 -28.43 -10.35
N CYS A 307 23.13 -28.89 -10.21
CA CYS A 307 24.22 -28.17 -9.57
C CYS A 307 25.50 -28.34 -10.41
N LEU A 308 25.54 -27.65 -11.55
CA LEU A 308 26.52 -27.86 -12.63
C LEU A 308 27.48 -26.69 -12.84
N GLY A 309 27.39 -25.60 -12.08
CA GLY A 309 28.35 -24.50 -12.19
C GLY A 309 29.71 -24.86 -11.59
N GLU A 310 30.56 -23.85 -11.37
CA GLU A 310 31.84 -24.02 -10.70
C GLU A 310 31.75 -23.38 -9.31
N PRO A 311 31.89 -24.14 -8.20
CA PRO A 311 32.38 -25.53 -8.11
C PRO A 311 31.32 -26.65 -8.25
N GLY A 312 30.03 -26.34 -8.34
CA GLY A 312 28.97 -27.34 -8.54
C GLY A 312 28.88 -28.41 -7.43
N LYS A 313 28.97 -27.99 -6.16
CA LYS A 313 29.18 -28.89 -5.01
C LYS A 313 27.97 -28.97 -4.09
N ILE A 314 27.61 -30.18 -3.65
CA ILE A 314 26.63 -30.41 -2.58
C ILE A 314 27.35 -31.01 -1.37
N THR A 315 27.28 -30.38 -0.20
CA THR A 315 27.94 -30.88 1.02
C THR A 315 27.12 -30.67 2.29
N GLY A 316 27.20 -31.61 3.24
CA GLY A 316 26.55 -31.55 4.54
C GLY A 316 25.03 -31.44 4.50
N SER A 317 24.43 -31.75 3.34
CA SER A 317 23.02 -31.45 3.04
C SER A 317 22.18 -32.71 3.04
N GLU A 318 20.89 -32.56 3.36
CA GLU A 318 19.86 -33.59 3.29
C GLU A 318 18.93 -33.26 2.11
N ILE A 319 19.01 -34.04 1.04
CA ILE A 319 18.20 -33.83 -0.16
C ILE A 319 17.19 -34.98 -0.29
N PHE A 320 15.92 -34.64 -0.33
CA PHE A 320 14.81 -35.56 -0.53
C PHE A 320 14.20 -35.33 -1.91
N MET A 321 14.43 -36.27 -2.83
CA MET A 321 13.90 -36.20 -4.19
C MET A 321 12.72 -37.16 -4.34
N LYS A 322 11.50 -36.62 -4.42
CA LYS A 322 10.29 -37.43 -4.61
C LYS A 322 10.16 -37.90 -6.06
N LYS A 323 10.53 -37.03 -7.01
CA LYS A 323 10.59 -37.31 -8.45
C LYS A 323 11.81 -36.57 -9.05
N GLY A 324 12.07 -36.77 -10.35
CA GLY A 324 13.13 -36.10 -11.09
C GLY A 324 14.53 -36.71 -10.92
N THR A 325 15.53 -36.09 -11.54
CA THR A 325 16.93 -36.54 -11.56
C THR A 325 17.85 -35.55 -10.87
N LEU A 326 18.92 -36.06 -10.27
CA LEU A 326 20.00 -35.27 -9.71
C LEU A 326 21.16 -35.17 -10.72
N ASN A 327 21.53 -33.95 -11.11
CA ASN A 327 22.70 -33.67 -11.94
C ASN A 327 23.65 -32.75 -11.18
N VAL A 328 24.80 -33.26 -10.73
CA VAL A 328 25.73 -32.52 -9.88
C VAL A 328 27.18 -32.89 -10.17
N LYS A 329 28.09 -31.92 -10.12
CA LYS A 329 29.52 -32.19 -10.30
C LYS A 329 30.12 -32.91 -9.11
N LYS A 330 29.95 -32.38 -7.89
CA LYS A 330 30.56 -32.95 -6.69
C LYS A 330 29.57 -33.12 -5.55
N VAL A 331 29.54 -34.31 -4.95
CA VAL A 331 28.77 -34.62 -3.73
C VAL A 331 29.72 -35.03 -2.61
N GLY A 332 29.57 -34.39 -1.46
CA GLY A 332 30.32 -34.69 -0.24
C GLY A 332 31.64 -33.93 -0.10
N SER A 333 32.30 -34.20 1.02
CA SER A 333 33.60 -33.64 1.41
C SER A 333 34.15 -34.46 2.56
N GLU A 334 35.44 -34.76 2.54
CA GLU A 334 36.13 -35.53 3.59
C GLU A 334 36.12 -34.81 4.96
N LYS A 335 36.06 -33.48 4.95
CA LYS A 335 36.17 -32.64 6.15
C LYS A 335 34.83 -32.19 6.74
N GLU A 336 33.73 -32.40 6.03
CA GLU A 336 32.43 -31.83 6.41
C GLU A 336 31.43 -32.92 6.81
N LYS A 337 30.25 -32.49 7.28
CA LYS A 337 29.17 -33.42 7.63
C LYS A 337 28.79 -34.30 6.43
N PRO A 338 28.40 -35.56 6.68
CA PRO A 338 27.88 -36.45 5.65
C PRO A 338 26.73 -35.82 4.85
N THR A 339 26.74 -36.05 3.54
CA THR A 339 25.66 -35.62 2.65
C THR A 339 24.71 -36.77 2.42
N TYR A 340 23.42 -36.55 2.64
CA TYR A 340 22.37 -37.55 2.48
C TYR A 340 21.48 -37.19 1.31
N ILE A 341 21.40 -38.07 0.33
CA ILE A 341 20.49 -37.92 -0.81
C ILE A 341 19.55 -39.11 -0.82
N LYS A 342 18.25 -38.84 -0.70
CA LYS A 342 17.21 -39.86 -0.66
C LYS A 342 16.31 -39.77 -1.89
N PHE A 343 16.28 -40.85 -2.67
CA PHE A 343 15.37 -41.03 -3.80
C PHE A 343 14.17 -41.89 -3.40
N PHE A 344 12.97 -41.48 -3.83
CA PHE A 344 11.74 -42.24 -3.60
C PHE A 344 11.48 -43.30 -4.69
N SER A 345 12.20 -43.26 -5.82
CA SER A 345 12.11 -44.23 -6.91
C SER A 345 13.49 -44.63 -7.44
N GLU A 346 13.66 -45.92 -7.73
CA GLU A 346 14.90 -46.51 -8.24
C GLU A 346 15.19 -46.11 -9.70
N THR A 347 14.16 -46.01 -10.55
CA THR A 347 14.33 -45.60 -11.96
C THR A 347 14.94 -44.20 -12.08
N LEU A 348 14.63 -43.33 -11.11
CA LEU A 348 15.08 -41.93 -11.09
C LEU A 348 16.52 -41.77 -10.60
N SER A 349 16.97 -42.65 -9.70
CA SER A 349 18.36 -42.65 -9.26
C SER A 349 19.28 -43.13 -10.37
N SER A 350 18.89 -44.13 -11.17
CA SER A 350 19.70 -44.65 -12.29
C SER A 350 19.93 -43.64 -13.41
N THR A 351 19.03 -42.69 -13.59
CA THR A 351 19.16 -41.60 -14.59
C THR A 351 19.92 -40.37 -14.08
N SER A 352 20.22 -40.32 -12.78
CA SER A 352 20.92 -39.20 -12.16
C SER A 352 22.43 -39.24 -12.47
N LYS A 353 23.04 -38.09 -12.71
CA LYS A 353 24.47 -37.95 -13.05
C LYS A 353 25.22 -37.25 -11.92
N ILE A 354 26.13 -37.97 -11.29
CA ILE A 354 27.04 -37.45 -10.26
C ILE A 354 28.46 -37.66 -10.80
N GLU A 355 29.20 -36.58 -11.07
CA GLU A 355 30.55 -36.72 -11.65
C GLU A 355 31.57 -37.20 -10.60
N THR A 356 31.50 -36.68 -9.38
CA THR A 356 32.41 -37.01 -8.28
C THR A 356 31.65 -37.24 -6.98
N LEU A 357 31.84 -38.41 -6.38
CA LEU A 357 31.33 -38.76 -5.05
C LEU A 357 32.51 -38.84 -4.06
N SER A 358 32.52 -37.99 -3.04
CA SER A 358 33.57 -37.99 -2.00
C SER A 358 33.19 -38.87 -0.82
N GLU A 359 34.21 -39.38 -0.10
CA GLU A 359 34.04 -40.16 1.13
C GLU A 359 33.17 -39.41 2.14
N GLY A 360 32.26 -40.13 2.81
CA GLY A 360 31.29 -39.55 3.75
C GLY A 360 29.92 -39.22 3.14
N SER A 361 29.69 -39.44 1.85
CA SER A 361 28.36 -39.29 1.23
C SER A 361 27.53 -40.58 1.33
N ARG A 362 26.21 -40.46 1.53
CA ARG A 362 25.29 -41.59 1.56
C ARG A 362 24.10 -41.33 0.63
N ILE A 363 23.91 -42.21 -0.35
CA ILE A 363 22.76 -42.19 -1.26
C ILE A 363 21.83 -43.35 -0.86
N GLN A 364 20.57 -43.03 -0.56
CA GLN A 364 19.57 -44.00 -0.11
C GLN A 364 18.38 -44.04 -1.08
N ILE A 365 17.99 -45.24 -1.51
CA ILE A 365 16.81 -45.47 -2.36
C ILE A 365 15.74 -46.17 -1.52
N GLN A 366 14.53 -45.60 -1.44
CA GLN A 366 13.54 -45.97 -0.41
C GLN A 366 12.85 -47.33 -0.62
N LYS A 367 13.09 -48.04 -1.73
CA LYS A 367 12.75 -49.45 -1.85
C LYS A 367 14.01 -50.26 -2.17
N THR A 368 14.48 -50.98 -1.16
CA THR A 368 15.30 -52.21 -1.25
C THR A 368 16.80 -52.17 -1.52
N ASN A 369 17.51 -51.06 -1.66
CA ASN A 369 18.99 -51.09 -1.60
C ASN A 369 19.58 -49.74 -1.15
N ILE A 370 20.33 -49.75 -0.04
CA ILE A 370 21.30 -48.68 0.20
C ILE A 370 22.45 -48.97 -0.76
N ILE A 371 22.54 -48.22 -1.87
CA ILE A 371 23.75 -48.25 -2.71
C ILE A 371 24.79 -47.41 -1.98
N ILE A 372 25.50 -48.04 -1.03
CA ILE A 372 26.75 -47.49 -0.52
C ILE A 372 27.77 -47.71 -1.64
N GLN A 373 27.95 -46.73 -2.53
CA GLN A 373 29.18 -46.66 -3.31
C GLN A 373 30.30 -46.21 -2.37
N ASN A 374 30.80 -47.15 -1.57
CA ASN A 374 32.12 -47.01 -0.98
C ASN A 374 33.10 -47.21 -2.13
N SER A 375 33.81 -46.16 -2.55
CA SER A 375 35.11 -46.36 -3.18
C SER A 375 35.93 -47.22 -2.23
N GLN A 376 36.48 -48.33 -2.74
CA GLN A 376 37.22 -49.30 -1.94
C GLN A 376 38.28 -48.62 -1.07
N PRO A 377 38.45 -49.03 0.21
CA PRO A 377 39.66 -48.69 0.94
C PRO A 377 40.83 -49.50 0.38
N TRP A 378 41.84 -48.78 -0.10
CA TRP A 378 43.20 -49.26 -0.36
C TRP A 378 43.90 -49.61 0.98
N PRO A 379 44.84 -50.58 1.06
CA PRO A 379 45.57 -51.27 -0.03
C PRO A 379 45.16 -52.71 -0.32
N SER A 380 45.52 -53.13 -1.53
CA SER A 380 45.46 -54.52 -1.99
C SER A 380 46.35 -55.43 -1.14
N PRO A 381 45.91 -56.64 -0.74
CA PRO A 381 46.82 -57.62 -0.14
C PRO A 381 47.85 -58.05 -1.20
N THR A 382 49.12 -57.74 -0.92
CA THR A 382 50.28 -58.35 -1.58
C THR A 382 50.26 -59.87 -1.39
N LYS A 383 50.60 -60.60 -2.45
CA LYS A 383 50.70 -62.07 -2.51
C LYS A 383 51.57 -62.67 -1.42
#